data_AF-A0AAU3JUJ3-F1
#
_entry.id   AF-A0AAU3JUJ3-F1
#
_cell.length_a   1.000
_cell.length_b   1.000
_cell.length_c   1.000
_cell.angle_alpha   90.00
_cell.angle_beta   90.00
_cell.angle_gamma   90.00
#
_symmetry.space_group_name_H-M   'P 1'
#
loop_
_entity.id
_entity.type
_entity.pdbx_description
1 polymer ?
#
loop_
_entity_poly.entity_id
_entity_poly.type
_entity_poly.pdbx_seq_one_letter_code
_entity_poly.pdbx_strand_id
1 'polypeptide(L)'
;MKTLILTLLAFALVAFFPLSALGWTWDAPAIRSLAAAAIFICVCRAGQRYQVKKLKNSIKARKFYESVPESRAKTLQKLAGTGRYTDVFQSEIFTLAVTQPVELRQRVDEVYIPKKRTLQRAVTVEFQIPPELLPDPGKTSSKEQRVFIPFVFASKGKYLDNLEVTDGSGKKLGVLSYRESLIISAAVLRVLILGALQSKEQKLSPKVAEAERLALVSIIERNNPDIPRAANSDESEAALRGREELLKMQGIHNPAYRDLAVRLVEKLAKNYALIASVPLPQDGRFVIRYEETTIPKLDLVPEKITSIFGDWGVGIKRRLKALLRALLGTRPVSLKIPLDNASTCQSFHLRVQSPEGLYLAHQEFLPGKEGEEYLTKVQYNAPTPPHYRFRRRLGQPYAHFYGRFFPEPKNPEQAPTLTFHFFETPPGSSFRAAIAAATCFWLVWAIGLVISIKGDPGTDAPAFLLVFPGVAASWLGFDSRPNRLFEGTLTARVSLFVTTAVSMAASGLYMINVSNVRLPIHPNTWGFEFLGVSRLPWMFLVAVSVINAAWIIYKWLMHTATFKFLAEREQ
;
A
#
# COMPACT_ATOMS: atom_id res chain seq x y z
N MET A 1 -6.59 2.50 32.39
CA MET A 1 -6.29 3.46 33.48
C MET A 1 -5.64 2.76 34.68
N LYS A 2 -6.29 1.75 35.29
CA LYS A 2 -5.71 0.96 36.42
C LYS A 2 -4.31 0.39 36.15
N THR A 3 -4.06 -0.18 34.96
CA THR A 3 -2.74 -0.68 34.55
C THR A 3 -1.68 0.41 34.40
N LEU A 4 -2.03 1.59 33.89
CA LEU A 4 -1.10 2.71 33.76
C LEU A 4 -0.64 3.21 35.13
N ILE A 5 -1.58 3.34 36.08
CA ILE A 5 -1.33 3.76 37.46
C ILE A 5 -0.41 2.77 38.19
N LEU A 6 -0.69 1.46 38.09
CA LEU A 6 0.17 0.41 38.67
C LEU A 6 1.60 0.43 38.11
N THR A 7 1.76 0.77 36.83
CA THR A 7 3.10 0.79 36.21
C THR A 7 3.88 2.06 36.54
N LEU A 8 3.20 3.20 36.70
CA LEU A 8 3.81 4.44 37.23
C LEU A 8 4.22 4.29 38.69
N LEU A 9 3.43 3.59 39.51
CA LEU A 9 3.78 3.22 40.89
C LEU A 9 4.99 2.29 40.93
N ALA A 10 5.11 1.31 40.02
CA ALA A 10 6.31 0.49 39.89
C ALA A 10 7.54 1.32 39.49
N PHE A 11 7.36 2.35 38.65
CA PHE A 11 8.40 3.31 38.28
C PHE A 11 8.92 4.11 39.48
N ALA A 12 7.99 4.60 40.31
CA ALA A 12 8.33 5.27 41.56
C ALA A 12 9.03 4.30 42.51
N LEU A 13 8.53 3.07 42.68
CA LEU A 13 9.14 2.08 43.56
C LEU A 13 10.58 1.73 43.15
N VAL A 14 10.88 1.53 41.87
CA VAL A 14 12.24 1.24 41.38
C VAL A 14 13.17 2.46 41.46
N ALA A 15 12.63 3.68 41.29
CA ALA A 15 13.40 4.91 41.40
C ALA A 15 13.71 5.29 42.86
N PHE A 16 12.80 4.98 43.80
CA PHE A 16 12.88 5.41 45.20
C PHE A 16 13.38 4.33 46.18
N PHE A 17 13.43 3.03 45.83
CA PHE A 17 14.01 2.02 46.72
C PHE A 17 15.54 1.99 46.62
N PRO A 18 16.27 2.29 47.71
CA PRO A 18 17.72 2.11 47.75
C PRO A 18 18.05 0.61 47.82
N LEU A 19 18.59 0.06 46.73
CA LEU A 19 19.09 -1.33 46.66
C LEU A 19 20.27 -1.61 47.60
N SER A 20 20.85 -0.56 48.20
CA SER A 20 21.89 -0.66 49.22
C SER A 20 21.44 -1.48 50.46
N ALA A 21 20.13 -1.56 50.74
CA ALA A 21 19.60 -2.39 51.82
C ALA A 21 19.76 -3.91 51.60
N LEU A 22 20.07 -4.35 50.37
CA LEU A 22 20.28 -5.76 50.01
C LEU A 22 21.76 -6.17 49.92
N GLY A 23 22.70 -5.31 50.35
CA GLY A 23 24.13 -5.62 50.36
C GLY A 23 24.80 -5.65 48.97
N TRP A 24 24.08 -5.25 47.92
CA TRP A 24 24.65 -5.08 46.57
C TRP A 24 25.35 -3.72 46.47
N THR A 25 26.68 -3.73 46.53
CA THR A 25 27.53 -2.53 46.40
C THR A 25 27.63 -1.98 44.98
N TRP A 26 27.01 -2.65 44.01
CA TRP A 26 26.86 -2.17 42.64
C TRP A 26 25.61 -1.29 42.53
N ASP A 27 25.61 -0.19 43.27
CA ASP A 27 24.67 0.94 43.08
C ASP A 27 25.02 1.63 41.75
N ALA A 28 24.89 0.91 40.64
CA ALA A 28 25.18 1.43 39.33
C ALA A 28 23.95 2.23 38.86
N PRO A 29 23.99 3.58 38.82
CA PRO A 29 22.92 4.40 38.23
C PRO A 29 22.58 3.95 36.79
N ALA A 30 23.51 3.27 36.12
CA ALA A 30 23.29 2.59 34.86
C ALA A 30 22.18 1.52 34.92
N ILE A 31 22.16 0.65 35.94
CA ILE A 31 21.15 -0.40 36.10
C ILE A 31 19.77 0.23 36.36
N ARG A 32 19.71 1.26 37.22
CA ARG A 32 18.46 2.00 37.49
C ARG A 32 17.93 2.69 36.24
N SER A 33 18.81 3.31 35.45
CA SER A 33 18.47 3.96 34.18
C SER A 33 17.98 2.96 33.12
N LEU A 34 18.64 1.80 33.02
CA LEU A 34 18.21 0.71 32.13
C LEU A 34 16.86 0.12 32.55
N ALA A 35 16.65 -0.11 33.85
CA ALA A 35 15.39 -0.59 34.39
C ALA A 35 14.26 0.41 34.15
N ALA A 36 14.49 1.70 34.42
CA ALA A 36 13.55 2.78 34.12
C ALA A 36 13.21 2.81 32.62
N ALA A 37 14.21 2.78 31.73
CA ALA A 37 13.99 2.76 30.28
C ALA A 37 13.18 1.52 29.85
N ALA A 38 13.51 0.33 30.38
CA ALA A 38 12.80 -0.90 30.09
C ALA A 38 11.32 -0.84 30.53
N ILE A 39 11.05 -0.34 31.75
CA ILE A 39 9.69 -0.15 32.25
C ILE A 39 8.95 0.89 31.40
N PHE A 40 9.59 2.01 31.02
CA PHE A 40 8.97 3.04 30.18
C PHE A 40 8.55 2.47 28.83
N ILE A 41 9.44 1.70 28.19
CA ILE A 41 9.14 0.98 26.96
C ILE A 41 7.95 0.02 27.16
N CYS A 42 7.90 -0.70 28.28
CA CYS A 42 6.77 -1.59 28.62
C CYS A 42 5.46 -0.81 28.80
N VAL A 43 5.46 0.33 29.48
CA VAL A 43 4.30 1.24 29.65
C VAL A 43 3.81 1.74 28.30
N CYS A 44 4.70 2.32 27.49
CA CYS A 44 4.38 2.82 26.17
C CYS A 44 3.79 1.70 25.29
N ARG A 45 4.36 0.48 25.35
CA ARG A 45 3.82 -0.69 24.63
C ARG A 45 2.46 -1.13 25.15
N ALA A 46 2.24 -1.15 26.46
CA ALA A 46 0.94 -1.49 27.05
C ALA A 46 -0.13 -0.45 26.68
N GLY A 47 0.19 0.83 26.77
CA GLY A 47 -0.66 1.94 26.33
C GLY A 47 -1.00 1.86 24.83
N GLN A 48 0.01 1.62 23.99
CA GLN A 48 -0.19 1.41 22.54
C GLN A 48 -1.10 0.21 22.27
N ARG A 49 -0.86 -0.94 22.92
CA ARG A 49 -1.72 -2.13 22.77
C ARG A 49 -3.15 -1.85 23.22
N TYR A 50 -3.33 -1.13 24.32
CA TYR A 50 -4.66 -0.73 24.80
C TYR A 50 -5.39 0.17 23.80
N GLN A 51 -4.72 1.21 23.28
CA GLN A 51 -5.29 2.09 22.26
C GLN A 51 -5.62 1.33 20.97
N VAL A 52 -4.71 0.47 20.48
CA VAL A 52 -4.94 -0.38 19.31
C VAL A 52 -6.12 -1.32 19.55
N LYS A 53 -6.24 -1.93 20.74
CA LYS A 53 -7.38 -2.78 21.10
C LYS A 53 -8.69 -1.98 21.11
N LYS A 54 -8.68 -0.77 21.69
CA LYS A 54 -9.84 0.14 21.71
C LYS A 54 -10.27 0.51 20.29
N LEU A 55 -9.33 0.86 19.41
CA LEU A 55 -9.58 1.16 18.01
C LEU A 55 -10.12 -0.07 17.25
N LYS A 56 -9.49 -1.24 17.42
CA LYS A 56 -9.99 -2.50 16.83
C LYS A 56 -11.41 -2.83 17.29
N ASN A 57 -11.71 -2.63 18.57
CA ASN A 57 -13.04 -2.87 19.12
C ASN A 57 -14.07 -1.86 18.61
N SER A 58 -13.68 -0.60 18.37
CA SER A 58 -14.57 0.41 17.77
C SER A 58 -14.95 0.08 16.32
N ILE A 59 -14.05 -0.61 15.59
CA ILE A 59 -14.31 -1.09 14.23
C ILE A 59 -15.27 -2.29 14.25
N LYS A 60 -15.08 -3.23 15.18
CA LYS A 60 -15.90 -4.44 15.33
C LYS A 60 -17.35 -4.21 15.77
N ALA A 61 -17.71 -3.01 16.24
CA ALA A 61 -19.01 -2.74 16.87
C ALA A 61 -20.18 -2.56 15.89
N ARG A 62 -19.96 -2.52 14.57
CA ARG A 62 -21.06 -2.64 13.60
C ARG A 62 -21.33 -4.12 13.37
N LYS A 63 -22.31 -4.69 14.09
CA LYS A 63 -22.96 -5.94 13.70
C LYS A 63 -23.45 -5.78 12.26
N PHE A 64 -22.67 -6.26 11.29
CA PHE A 64 -23.16 -6.45 9.95
C PHE A 64 -24.33 -7.42 10.05
N TYR A 65 -25.49 -7.04 9.53
CA TYR A 65 -26.67 -7.93 9.50
C TYR A 65 -26.24 -9.28 8.92
N GLU A 66 -26.33 -10.33 9.75
CA GLU A 66 -25.69 -11.64 9.58
C GLU A 66 -26.19 -12.44 8.36
N SER A 67 -27.22 -11.98 7.68
CA SER A 67 -27.61 -12.51 6.38
C SER A 67 -28.38 -11.47 5.58
N VAL A 68 -28.20 -11.48 4.26
CA VAL A 68 -29.08 -10.75 3.36
C VAL A 68 -30.46 -11.42 3.42
N PRO A 69 -31.55 -10.69 3.71
CA PRO A 69 -32.87 -11.30 3.73
C PRO A 69 -33.20 -11.96 2.39
N GLU A 70 -33.57 -13.24 2.39
CA GLU A 70 -33.94 -14.00 1.19
C GLU A 70 -35.04 -13.31 0.38
N SER A 71 -35.88 -12.50 1.04
CA SER A 71 -36.91 -11.67 0.42
C SER A 71 -36.35 -10.70 -0.64
N ARG A 72 -35.10 -10.23 -0.48
CA ARG A 72 -34.44 -9.38 -1.47
C ARG A 72 -34.12 -10.14 -2.76
N ALA A 73 -33.61 -11.36 -2.65
CA ALA A 73 -33.36 -12.21 -3.81
C ALA A 73 -34.66 -12.56 -4.55
N LYS A 74 -35.72 -12.91 -3.81
CA LYS A 74 -37.07 -13.13 -4.38
C LYS A 74 -37.60 -11.89 -5.10
N THR A 75 -37.37 -10.70 -4.54
CA THR A 75 -37.77 -9.43 -5.17
C THR A 75 -37.01 -9.20 -6.47
N LEU A 76 -35.69 -9.39 -6.49
CA LEU A 76 -34.89 -9.26 -7.71
C LEU A 76 -35.28 -10.27 -8.79
N GLN A 77 -35.50 -11.53 -8.39
CA GLN A 77 -35.99 -12.57 -9.30
C GLN A 77 -37.34 -12.19 -9.92
N LYS A 78 -38.29 -11.68 -9.11
CA LYS A 78 -39.58 -11.20 -9.62
C LYS A 78 -39.40 -10.05 -10.61
N LEU A 79 -38.53 -9.09 -10.30
CA LEU A 79 -38.23 -7.97 -11.20
C LEU A 79 -37.62 -8.48 -12.50
N ALA A 80 -36.60 -9.35 -12.44
CA ALA A 80 -35.98 -9.96 -13.62
C ALA A 80 -36.96 -10.73 -14.50
N GLY A 81 -37.96 -11.39 -13.91
CA GLY A 81 -39.00 -12.12 -14.64
C GLY A 81 -40.14 -11.27 -15.20
N THR A 82 -40.31 -10.02 -14.74
CA THR A 82 -41.45 -9.15 -15.14
C THR A 82 -41.04 -7.92 -15.94
N GLY A 83 -39.83 -7.42 -15.74
CA GLY A 83 -39.33 -6.21 -16.39
C GLY A 83 -38.38 -6.52 -17.55
N ARG A 84 -38.56 -5.82 -18.67
CA ARG A 84 -37.56 -5.75 -19.75
C ARG A 84 -36.49 -4.71 -19.38
N TYR A 85 -35.65 -5.05 -18.41
CA TYR A 85 -34.55 -4.18 -17.98
C TYR A 85 -33.35 -4.25 -18.93
N THR A 86 -33.16 -5.40 -19.58
CA THR A 86 -32.12 -5.62 -20.58
C THR A 86 -32.68 -6.40 -21.76
N ASP A 87 -32.18 -6.07 -22.95
CA ASP A 87 -32.38 -6.90 -24.14
C ASP A 87 -31.38 -8.07 -24.17
N VAL A 88 -31.62 -9.07 -25.04
CA VAL A 88 -30.73 -10.23 -25.18
C VAL A 88 -29.31 -9.78 -25.52
N PHE A 89 -29.17 -8.92 -26.53
CA PHE A 89 -27.90 -8.32 -26.93
C PHE A 89 -27.17 -7.60 -25.78
N GLN A 90 -27.88 -6.75 -25.02
CA GLN A 90 -27.29 -6.07 -23.87
C GLN A 90 -26.82 -7.07 -22.80
N SER A 91 -27.56 -8.16 -22.64
CA SER A 91 -27.23 -9.22 -21.69
C SER A 91 -26.01 -10.02 -22.12
N GLU A 92 -25.82 -10.25 -23.42
CA GLU A 92 -24.62 -10.87 -23.99
C GLU A 92 -23.39 -9.99 -23.79
N ILE A 93 -23.46 -8.70 -24.14
CA ILE A 93 -22.37 -7.75 -23.87
C ILE A 93 -22.04 -7.70 -22.38
N PHE A 94 -23.06 -7.59 -21.52
CA PHE A 94 -22.85 -7.53 -20.08
C PHE A 94 -22.17 -8.81 -19.57
N THR A 95 -22.63 -9.97 -20.04
CA THR A 95 -22.05 -11.27 -19.67
C THR A 95 -20.59 -11.37 -20.10
N LEU A 96 -20.28 -10.94 -21.33
CA LEU A 96 -18.92 -10.92 -21.86
C LEU A 96 -18.03 -9.96 -21.06
N ALA A 97 -18.54 -8.78 -20.71
CA ALA A 97 -17.84 -7.78 -19.90
C ALA A 97 -17.51 -8.28 -18.47
N VAL A 98 -18.32 -9.18 -17.91
CA VAL A 98 -18.06 -9.75 -16.57
C VAL A 98 -17.18 -10.99 -16.65
N THR A 99 -17.47 -11.91 -17.56
CA THR A 99 -16.85 -13.24 -17.57
C THR A 99 -15.58 -13.29 -18.42
N GLN A 100 -15.46 -12.46 -19.44
CA GLN A 100 -14.32 -12.42 -20.37
C GLN A 100 -14.00 -10.96 -20.77
N PRO A 101 -13.64 -10.08 -19.81
CA PRO A 101 -13.46 -8.66 -20.08
C PRO A 101 -12.38 -8.36 -21.14
N VAL A 102 -11.40 -9.26 -21.33
CA VAL A 102 -10.33 -9.12 -22.33
C VAL A 102 -10.84 -9.06 -23.77
N GLU A 103 -11.98 -9.69 -24.05
CA GLU A 103 -12.59 -9.68 -25.39
C GLU A 103 -13.17 -8.29 -25.72
N LEU A 104 -13.58 -7.53 -24.70
CA LEU A 104 -14.12 -6.18 -24.87
C LEU A 104 -13.08 -5.08 -24.66
N ARG A 105 -12.18 -5.24 -23.70
CA ARG A 105 -11.24 -4.18 -23.28
C ARG A 105 -9.96 -4.28 -24.11
N GLN A 106 -9.89 -3.47 -25.16
CA GLN A 106 -8.72 -3.38 -26.03
C GLN A 106 -7.51 -2.83 -25.27
N ARG A 107 -7.73 -1.72 -24.55
CA ARG A 107 -6.65 -1.01 -23.87
C ARG A 107 -7.09 -0.46 -22.53
N VAL A 108 -6.24 -0.60 -21.53
CA VAL A 108 -6.39 0.07 -20.23
C VAL A 108 -5.13 0.89 -19.95
N ASP A 109 -5.30 2.20 -19.76
CA ASP A 109 -4.25 3.11 -19.31
C ASP A 109 -4.55 3.55 -17.87
N GLU A 110 -3.66 3.21 -16.95
CA GLU A 110 -3.72 3.64 -15.55
C GLU A 110 -2.67 4.69 -15.23
N VAL A 111 -3.08 5.74 -14.53
CA VAL A 111 -2.20 6.78 -14.04
C VAL A 111 -2.39 6.94 -12.55
N TYR A 112 -1.30 6.78 -11.81
CA TYR A 112 -1.25 7.03 -10.37
C TYR A 112 -0.51 8.33 -10.10
N ILE A 113 -1.19 9.26 -9.41
CA ILE A 113 -0.65 10.54 -8.98
C ILE A 113 -0.63 10.56 -7.44
N PRO A 114 0.56 10.45 -6.82
CA PRO A 114 0.71 10.57 -5.39
C PRO A 114 0.27 11.94 -4.91
N LYS A 115 -0.69 11.96 -3.99
CA LYS A 115 -1.05 13.13 -3.20
C LYS A 115 -0.41 12.99 -1.81
N LYS A 116 -1.00 13.58 -0.77
CA LYS A 116 -0.39 13.57 0.57
C LYS A 116 -0.31 12.14 1.15
N ARG A 117 -1.45 11.60 1.58
CA ARG A 117 -1.61 10.24 2.14
C ARG A 117 -2.43 9.33 1.21
N THR A 118 -2.74 9.81 0.02
CA THR A 118 -3.62 9.15 -0.94
C THR A 118 -2.93 9.09 -2.29
N LEU A 119 -3.43 8.22 -3.15
CA LEU A 119 -3.10 8.12 -4.55
C LEU A 119 -4.36 8.47 -5.33
N GLN A 120 -4.29 9.48 -6.17
CA GLN A 120 -5.32 9.67 -7.19
C GLN A 120 -5.01 8.69 -8.31
N ARG A 121 -5.96 7.81 -8.61
CA ARG A 121 -5.87 6.83 -9.69
C ARG A 121 -6.84 7.26 -10.77
N ALA A 122 -6.32 7.55 -11.96
CA ALA A 122 -7.11 7.78 -13.16
C ALA A 122 -6.95 6.58 -14.09
N VAL A 123 -8.06 6.04 -14.59
CA VAL A 123 -8.06 4.88 -15.47
C VAL A 123 -8.87 5.21 -16.71
N THR A 124 -8.28 4.96 -17.88
CA THR A 124 -8.96 5.03 -19.17
C THR A 124 -9.09 3.61 -19.72
N VAL A 125 -10.30 3.20 -20.06
CA VAL A 125 -10.59 1.88 -20.64
C VAL A 125 -11.19 2.09 -22.03
N GLU A 126 -10.50 1.59 -23.04
CA GLU A 126 -10.99 1.51 -24.41
C GLU A 126 -11.73 0.20 -24.62
N PHE A 127 -13.01 0.29 -24.97
CA PHE A 127 -13.87 -0.84 -25.27
C PHE A 127 -14.06 -0.97 -26.77
N GLN A 128 -14.13 -2.22 -27.24
CA GLN A 128 -14.56 -2.61 -28.57
C GLN A 128 -15.60 -3.71 -28.42
N ILE A 129 -16.82 -3.46 -28.86
CA ILE A 129 -17.84 -4.51 -28.97
C ILE A 129 -17.56 -5.34 -30.22
N PRO A 130 -17.55 -6.69 -30.13
CA PRO A 130 -17.44 -7.57 -31.27
C PRO A 130 -18.53 -7.26 -32.31
N PRO A 131 -18.18 -7.16 -33.61
CA PRO A 131 -19.16 -6.82 -34.65
C PRO A 131 -20.36 -7.76 -34.71
N GLU A 132 -20.20 -9.03 -34.30
CA GLU A 132 -21.26 -10.04 -34.29
C GLU A 132 -22.34 -9.76 -33.24
N LEU A 133 -21.98 -9.01 -32.21
CA LEU A 133 -22.94 -8.56 -31.20
C LEU A 133 -23.62 -7.28 -31.64
N LEU A 134 -23.01 -6.44 -32.49
CA LEU A 134 -23.59 -5.15 -32.84
C LEU A 134 -24.97 -5.30 -33.49
N PRO A 135 -25.93 -4.44 -33.11
CA PRO A 135 -27.26 -4.45 -33.70
C PRO A 135 -27.18 -4.14 -35.21
N ASP A 136 -27.98 -4.84 -36.02
CA ASP A 136 -28.11 -4.54 -37.45
C ASP A 136 -28.48 -3.06 -37.63
N PRO A 137 -27.66 -2.25 -38.34
CA PRO A 137 -27.91 -0.82 -38.50
C PRO A 137 -29.21 -0.52 -39.25
N GLY A 138 -29.73 -1.48 -40.03
CA GLY A 138 -30.99 -1.36 -40.75
C GLY A 138 -32.26 -1.71 -39.95
N LYS A 139 -32.13 -2.33 -38.77
CA LYS A 139 -33.28 -2.81 -37.98
C LYS A 139 -33.53 -2.02 -36.70
N THR A 140 -32.55 -1.25 -36.24
CA THR A 140 -32.67 -0.48 -35.01
C THR A 140 -33.28 0.89 -35.31
N SER A 141 -34.46 1.15 -34.72
CA SER A 141 -35.08 2.48 -34.75
C SER A 141 -34.08 3.53 -34.24
N SER A 142 -34.11 4.75 -34.78
CA SER A 142 -33.19 5.87 -34.52
C SER A 142 -33.02 6.34 -33.06
N LYS A 143 -33.55 5.63 -32.06
CA LYS A 143 -33.29 5.89 -30.65
C LYS A 143 -31.85 5.51 -30.32
N GLU A 144 -31.12 6.43 -29.69
CA GLU A 144 -29.78 6.19 -29.16
C GLU A 144 -29.78 4.94 -28.28
N GLN A 145 -29.24 3.84 -28.81
CA GLN A 145 -29.14 2.60 -28.08
C GLN A 145 -28.05 2.75 -27.01
N ARG A 146 -28.37 2.34 -25.79
CA ARG A 146 -27.43 2.37 -24.66
C ARG A 146 -27.07 0.94 -24.28
N VAL A 147 -25.85 0.74 -23.81
CA VAL A 147 -25.37 -0.53 -23.27
C VAL A 147 -24.96 -0.35 -21.81
N PHE A 148 -25.11 -1.42 -21.02
CA PHE A 148 -24.73 -1.45 -19.62
C PHE A 148 -23.38 -2.14 -19.49
N ILE A 149 -22.33 -1.38 -19.16
CA ILE A 149 -20.96 -1.88 -19.16
C ILE A 149 -20.38 -1.86 -17.74
N PRO A 150 -20.08 -3.03 -17.17
CA PRO A 150 -19.23 -3.16 -15.99
C PRO A 150 -17.82 -2.64 -16.29
N PHE A 151 -17.46 -1.49 -15.72
CA PHE A 151 -16.16 -0.88 -15.93
C PHE A 151 -15.20 -1.09 -14.75
N VAL A 152 -15.72 -1.25 -13.53
CA VAL A 152 -14.92 -1.55 -12.32
C VAL A 152 -15.54 -2.73 -11.55
N PHE A 153 -14.68 -3.66 -11.12
CA PHE A 153 -15.02 -4.74 -10.20
C PHE A 153 -14.35 -4.48 -8.85
N ALA A 154 -15.09 -3.88 -7.91
CA ALA A 154 -14.58 -3.62 -6.58
C ALA A 154 -14.85 -4.81 -5.68
N SER A 155 -13.83 -5.32 -4.96
CA SER A 155 -14.04 -6.38 -3.98
C SER A 155 -15.10 -5.98 -2.96
N LYS A 156 -16.04 -6.88 -2.65
CA LYS A 156 -17.10 -6.55 -1.70
C LYS A 156 -16.54 -6.15 -0.33
N GLY A 157 -17.04 -5.03 0.20
CA GLY A 157 -16.58 -4.42 1.44
C GLY A 157 -15.49 -3.36 1.26
N LYS A 158 -14.90 -3.25 0.06
CA LYS A 158 -14.02 -2.14 -0.30
C LYS A 158 -14.85 -0.92 -0.71
N TYR A 159 -14.49 0.25 -0.19
CA TYR A 159 -15.04 1.53 -0.62
C TYR A 159 -14.15 2.14 -1.71
N LEU A 160 -14.78 2.82 -2.67
CA LEU A 160 -14.09 3.65 -3.65
C LEU A 160 -14.39 5.11 -3.29
N ASP A 161 -13.35 5.87 -2.95
CA ASP A 161 -13.50 7.26 -2.52
C ASP A 161 -13.40 8.19 -3.73
N ASN A 162 -14.28 9.20 -3.79
CA ASN A 162 -14.31 10.23 -4.86
C ASN A 162 -14.34 9.63 -6.28
N LEU A 163 -15.17 8.60 -6.50
CA LEU A 163 -15.33 8.02 -7.82
C LEU A 163 -16.02 8.99 -8.77
N GLU A 164 -15.32 9.38 -9.84
CA GLU A 164 -15.89 10.12 -10.96
C GLU A 164 -15.77 9.30 -12.23
N VAL A 165 -16.80 9.32 -13.08
CA VAL A 165 -16.85 8.53 -14.32
C VAL A 165 -17.27 9.43 -15.48
N THR A 166 -16.45 9.44 -16.52
CA THR A 166 -16.68 10.23 -17.74
C THR A 166 -16.48 9.38 -18.99
N ASP A 167 -16.96 9.85 -20.12
CA ASP A 167 -16.65 9.26 -21.42
C ASP A 167 -15.30 9.78 -21.98
N GLY A 168 -14.99 9.40 -23.23
CA GLY A 168 -13.80 9.88 -23.94
C GLY A 168 -13.75 11.40 -24.19
N SER A 169 -14.91 12.07 -24.19
CA SER A 169 -15.03 13.53 -24.35
C SER A 169 -14.92 14.30 -23.02
N GLY A 170 -14.93 13.59 -21.89
CA GLY A 170 -14.94 14.19 -20.54
C GLY A 170 -16.34 14.48 -20.00
N LYS A 171 -17.41 14.10 -20.72
CA LYS A 171 -18.79 14.23 -20.23
C LYS A 171 -19.06 13.15 -19.18
N LYS A 172 -19.71 13.52 -18.07
CA LYS A 172 -20.06 12.57 -17.00
C LYS A 172 -21.02 11.50 -17.52
N LEU A 173 -20.71 10.24 -17.20
CA LEU A 173 -21.56 9.10 -17.53
C LEU A 173 -22.50 8.78 -16.37
N GLY A 174 -23.71 8.31 -16.69
CA GLY A 174 -24.64 7.79 -15.69
C GLY A 174 -24.15 6.46 -15.15
N VAL A 175 -23.78 6.44 -13.87
CA VAL A 175 -23.42 5.21 -13.14
C VAL A 175 -24.64 4.71 -12.39
N LEU A 176 -24.96 3.44 -12.58
CA LEU A 176 -26.10 2.82 -11.91
C LEU A 176 -25.87 2.74 -10.40
N SER A 177 -26.93 2.98 -9.63
CA SER A 177 -26.94 2.70 -8.20
C SER A 177 -26.77 1.20 -7.94
N TYR A 178 -26.34 0.83 -6.73
CA TYR A 178 -26.18 -0.59 -6.36
C TYR A 178 -27.47 -1.41 -6.61
N ARG A 179 -28.65 -0.83 -6.37
CA ARG A 179 -29.93 -1.50 -6.58
C ARG A 179 -30.17 -1.76 -8.06
N GLU A 180 -29.93 -0.78 -8.93
CA GLU A 180 -30.07 -0.91 -10.38
C GLU A 180 -29.06 -1.93 -10.92
N SER A 181 -27.81 -1.91 -10.46
CA SER A 181 -26.81 -2.90 -10.82
C SER A 181 -27.23 -4.33 -10.50
N LEU A 182 -27.87 -4.55 -9.35
CA LEU A 182 -28.43 -5.85 -8.98
C LEU A 182 -29.59 -6.27 -9.87
N ILE A 183 -30.47 -5.33 -10.27
CA ILE A 183 -31.58 -5.63 -11.18
C ILE A 183 -31.05 -6.04 -12.56
N ILE A 184 -30.08 -5.31 -13.10
CA ILE A 184 -29.42 -5.65 -14.36
C ILE A 184 -28.76 -7.02 -14.25
N SER A 185 -27.99 -7.27 -13.19
CA SER A 185 -27.32 -8.57 -12.98
C SER A 185 -28.32 -9.73 -12.89
N ALA A 186 -29.48 -9.51 -12.23
CA ALA A 186 -30.54 -10.51 -12.13
C ALA A 186 -31.24 -10.76 -13.47
N ALA A 187 -31.52 -9.71 -14.24
CA ALA A 187 -32.09 -9.82 -15.57
C ALA A 187 -31.14 -10.60 -16.51
N VAL A 188 -29.84 -10.29 -16.49
CA VAL A 188 -28.84 -11.02 -17.28
C VAL A 188 -28.75 -12.48 -16.85
N LEU A 189 -28.70 -12.77 -15.54
CA LEU A 189 -28.71 -14.14 -15.04
C LEU A 189 -29.94 -14.92 -15.54
N ARG A 190 -31.12 -14.31 -15.52
CA ARG A 190 -32.36 -14.90 -16.03
C ARG A 190 -32.26 -15.21 -17.52
N VAL A 191 -31.74 -14.28 -18.33
CA VAL A 191 -31.54 -14.48 -19.78
C VAL A 191 -30.59 -15.66 -20.04
N LEU A 192 -29.49 -15.76 -19.30
CA LEU A 192 -28.56 -16.88 -19.43
C LEU A 192 -29.23 -18.22 -19.05
N ILE A 193 -30.01 -18.26 -17.98
CA ILE A 193 -30.74 -19.47 -17.57
C ILE A 193 -31.77 -19.88 -18.64
N LEU A 194 -32.54 -18.93 -19.18
CA LEU A 194 -33.50 -19.20 -20.25
C LEU A 194 -32.81 -19.68 -21.53
N GLY A 195 -31.66 -19.08 -21.88
CA GLY A 195 -30.82 -19.52 -22.99
C GLY A 195 -30.28 -20.94 -22.81
N ALA A 196 -29.87 -21.29 -21.59
CA ALA A 196 -29.43 -22.65 -21.25
C ALA A 196 -30.55 -23.70 -21.40
N LEU A 197 -31.78 -23.31 -21.08
CA LEU A 197 -32.98 -24.14 -21.24
C LEU A 197 -33.59 -24.07 -22.65
N GLN A 198 -33.10 -23.19 -23.54
CA GLN A 198 -33.74 -22.85 -24.81
C GLN A 198 -35.25 -22.53 -24.67
N SER A 199 -35.66 -22.01 -23.52
CA SER A 199 -37.07 -21.77 -23.21
C SER A 199 -37.49 -20.39 -23.70
N LYS A 200 -38.61 -20.35 -24.45
CA LYS A 200 -39.31 -19.10 -24.76
C LYS A 200 -40.23 -18.64 -23.63
N GLU A 201 -40.54 -19.53 -22.70
CA GLU A 201 -41.42 -19.22 -21.58
C GLU A 201 -40.68 -18.37 -20.56
N GLN A 202 -41.28 -17.23 -20.19
CA GLN A 202 -40.73 -16.38 -19.15
C GLN A 202 -40.81 -17.03 -17.76
N LYS A 203 -41.59 -18.10 -17.56
CA LYS A 203 -41.78 -18.75 -16.26
C LYS A 203 -40.84 -19.94 -16.13
N LEU A 204 -39.96 -19.91 -15.12
CA LEU A 204 -39.09 -21.04 -14.80
C LEU A 204 -39.84 -22.10 -13.98
N SER A 205 -39.41 -23.35 -14.11
CA SER A 205 -39.85 -24.42 -13.21
C SER A 205 -39.42 -24.12 -11.77
N PRO A 206 -40.13 -24.63 -10.74
CA PRO A 206 -39.84 -24.32 -9.34
C PRO A 206 -38.39 -24.62 -8.93
N LYS A 207 -37.81 -25.72 -9.44
CA LYS A 207 -36.40 -26.09 -9.15
C LYS A 207 -35.40 -25.11 -9.76
N VAL A 208 -35.60 -24.70 -11.01
CA VAL A 208 -34.71 -23.72 -11.67
C VAL A 208 -34.87 -22.33 -11.06
N ALA A 209 -36.10 -21.94 -10.71
CA ALA A 209 -36.35 -20.71 -9.98
C ALA A 209 -35.64 -20.71 -8.62
N GLU A 210 -35.58 -21.84 -7.92
CA GLU A 210 -34.82 -21.94 -6.68
C GLU A 210 -33.30 -21.80 -6.90
N ALA A 211 -32.75 -22.44 -7.93
CA ALA A 211 -31.33 -22.28 -8.29
C ALA A 211 -30.98 -20.82 -8.62
N GLU A 212 -31.81 -20.14 -9.41
CA GLU A 212 -31.65 -18.71 -9.70
C GLU A 212 -31.70 -17.86 -8.41
N ARG A 213 -32.66 -18.15 -7.52
CA ARG A 213 -32.79 -17.43 -6.25
C ARG A 213 -31.53 -17.57 -5.40
N LEU A 214 -31.00 -18.78 -5.27
CA LEU A 214 -29.79 -19.05 -4.50
C LEU A 214 -28.56 -18.37 -5.11
N ALA A 215 -28.43 -18.39 -6.44
CA ALA A 215 -27.41 -17.63 -7.16
C ALA A 215 -27.51 -16.10 -6.90
N LEU A 216 -28.73 -15.55 -6.89
CA LEU A 216 -28.95 -14.14 -6.53
C LEU A 216 -28.59 -13.85 -5.07
N VAL A 217 -28.88 -14.76 -4.13
CA VAL A 217 -28.42 -14.61 -2.74
C VAL A 217 -26.89 -14.47 -2.70
N SER A 218 -26.16 -15.33 -3.42
CA SER A 218 -24.70 -15.26 -3.52
C SER A 218 -24.21 -13.91 -4.08
N ILE A 219 -24.89 -13.37 -5.10
CA ILE A 219 -24.56 -12.06 -5.69
C ILE A 219 -24.82 -10.91 -4.72
N ILE A 220 -25.87 -10.95 -3.92
CA ILE A 220 -26.22 -9.84 -3.00
C ILE A 220 -25.38 -9.89 -1.71
N GLU A 221 -24.96 -11.08 -1.28
CA GLU A 221 -24.28 -11.30 -0.01
C GLU A 221 -23.02 -10.45 0.11
N ARG A 222 -22.87 -9.75 1.23
CA ARG A 222 -21.70 -8.89 1.48
C ARG A 222 -20.61 -9.74 2.09
N ASN A 223 -19.39 -9.63 1.56
CA ASN A 223 -18.24 -10.25 2.20
C ASN A 223 -18.01 -9.57 3.55
N ASN A 224 -17.86 -10.35 4.62
CA ASN A 224 -17.54 -9.84 5.95
C ASN A 224 -16.00 -9.69 6.06
N PRO A 225 -15.46 -8.47 6.03
CA PRO A 225 -14.01 -8.27 6.08
C PRO A 225 -13.38 -8.66 7.43
N ASP A 226 -14.19 -8.78 8.49
CA ASP A 226 -13.72 -9.07 9.85
C ASP A 226 -13.62 -10.57 10.17
N ILE A 227 -14.15 -11.43 9.31
CA ILE A 227 -13.91 -12.86 9.39
C ILE A 227 -12.64 -13.11 8.57
N PRO A 228 -11.46 -13.24 9.19
CA PRO A 228 -10.28 -13.67 8.47
C PRO A 228 -10.62 -15.02 7.85
N ARG A 229 -10.88 -15.02 6.53
CA ARG A 229 -11.01 -16.26 5.78
C ARG A 229 -9.74 -17.03 6.11
N ALA A 230 -9.89 -18.20 6.71
CA ALA A 230 -8.78 -19.12 6.79
C ALA A 230 -8.24 -19.20 5.36
N ALA A 231 -6.94 -18.99 5.16
CA ALA A 231 -6.32 -18.75 3.85
C ALA A 231 -6.48 -19.91 2.83
N ASN A 232 -7.31 -20.90 3.16
CA ASN A 232 -7.63 -22.11 2.42
C ASN A 232 -9.13 -22.26 2.07
N SER A 233 -10.04 -21.40 2.56
CA SER A 233 -11.45 -21.37 2.12
C SER A 233 -11.68 -20.12 1.26
N ASP A 234 -11.06 -20.11 0.08
CA ASP A 234 -11.04 -18.98 -0.85
C ASP A 234 -12.42 -18.63 -1.45
N GLU A 235 -13.42 -19.49 -1.26
CA GLU A 235 -14.78 -19.25 -1.74
C GLU A 235 -15.75 -19.00 -0.58
N SER A 236 -16.55 -17.93 -0.70
CA SER A 236 -17.68 -17.72 0.21
C SER A 236 -18.59 -18.93 0.12
N GLU A 237 -18.99 -19.51 1.24
CA GLU A 237 -19.88 -20.68 1.26
C GLU A 237 -21.16 -20.43 0.43
N ALA A 238 -21.66 -19.19 0.47
CA ALA A 238 -22.78 -18.78 -0.39
C ALA A 238 -22.46 -18.75 -1.88
N ALA A 239 -21.25 -18.34 -2.30
CA ALA A 239 -20.83 -18.38 -3.70
C ALA A 239 -20.81 -19.82 -4.22
N LEU A 240 -20.32 -20.75 -3.40
CA LEU A 240 -20.34 -22.19 -3.68
C LEU A 240 -21.77 -22.71 -3.84
N ARG A 241 -22.67 -22.37 -2.91
CA ARG A 241 -24.07 -22.83 -2.97
C ARG A 241 -24.78 -22.42 -4.26
N GLY A 242 -24.73 -21.13 -4.63
CA GLY A 242 -25.37 -20.64 -5.86
C GLY A 242 -24.80 -21.28 -7.13
N ARG A 243 -23.49 -21.46 -7.17
CA ARG A 243 -22.77 -22.16 -8.25
C ARG A 243 -23.21 -23.62 -8.37
N GLU A 244 -23.20 -24.36 -7.27
CA GLU A 244 -23.54 -25.78 -7.24
C GLU A 244 -24.97 -26.04 -7.72
N GLU A 245 -25.93 -25.20 -7.30
CA GLU A 245 -27.33 -25.36 -7.71
C GLU A 245 -27.54 -25.06 -9.19
N LEU A 246 -26.82 -24.10 -9.76
CA LEU A 246 -26.82 -23.88 -11.21
C LEU A 246 -26.24 -25.07 -11.99
N LEU A 247 -25.20 -25.73 -11.46
CA LEU A 247 -24.60 -26.92 -12.09
C LEU A 247 -25.52 -28.14 -12.02
N LYS A 248 -26.34 -28.27 -10.97
CA LYS A 248 -27.31 -29.36 -10.77
C LYS A 248 -28.60 -29.19 -11.58
N MET A 249 -28.80 -28.07 -12.28
CA MET A 249 -30.00 -27.83 -13.08
C MET A 249 -30.20 -28.93 -14.14
N GLN A 250 -31.42 -29.47 -14.20
CA GLN A 250 -31.85 -30.46 -15.20
C GLN A 250 -32.52 -29.77 -16.40
N GLY A 251 -32.60 -30.46 -17.55
CA GLY A 251 -33.22 -29.92 -18.77
C GLY A 251 -32.38 -28.88 -19.51
N ILE A 252 -31.06 -28.90 -19.31
CA ILE A 252 -30.13 -27.99 -19.99
C ILE A 252 -29.92 -28.45 -21.43
N HIS A 253 -30.32 -27.61 -22.38
CA HIS A 253 -30.15 -27.84 -23.81
C HIS A 253 -28.89 -27.14 -24.36
N ASN A 254 -28.48 -26.03 -23.75
CA ASN A 254 -27.25 -25.32 -24.10
C ASN A 254 -26.34 -25.13 -22.86
N PRO A 255 -25.35 -26.01 -22.65
CA PRO A 255 -24.48 -25.94 -21.47
C PRO A 255 -23.61 -24.69 -21.45
N ALA A 256 -23.30 -24.07 -22.60
CA ALA A 256 -22.46 -22.87 -22.65
C ALA A 256 -23.09 -21.69 -21.90
N TYR A 257 -24.40 -21.48 -22.06
CA TYR A 257 -25.14 -20.43 -21.31
C TYR A 257 -25.19 -20.71 -19.81
N ARG A 258 -25.32 -21.97 -19.40
CA ARG A 258 -25.25 -22.36 -17.98
C ARG A 258 -23.87 -22.04 -17.42
N ASP A 259 -22.81 -22.38 -18.15
CA ASP A 259 -21.44 -22.16 -17.70
C ASP A 259 -21.11 -20.65 -17.61
N LEU A 260 -21.66 -19.83 -18.53
CA LEU A 260 -21.61 -18.37 -18.43
C LEU A 260 -22.37 -17.84 -17.19
N ALA A 261 -23.55 -18.38 -16.89
CA ALA A 261 -24.31 -18.02 -15.69
C ALA A 261 -23.53 -18.35 -14.40
N VAL A 262 -22.87 -19.51 -14.36
CA VAL A 262 -22.00 -19.90 -13.24
C VAL A 262 -20.85 -18.91 -13.08
N ARG A 263 -20.10 -18.60 -14.14
CA ARG A 263 -18.98 -17.63 -14.09
C ARG A 263 -19.44 -16.24 -13.69
N LEU A 264 -20.61 -15.80 -14.18
CA LEU A 264 -21.22 -14.52 -13.80
C LEU A 264 -21.44 -14.46 -12.29
N VAL A 265 -22.07 -15.51 -11.72
CA VAL A 265 -22.34 -15.61 -10.28
C VAL A 265 -21.04 -15.65 -9.48
N GLU A 266 -20.06 -16.45 -9.88
CA GLU A 266 -18.75 -16.53 -9.19
C GLU A 266 -18.06 -15.17 -9.13
N LYS A 267 -18.07 -14.41 -10.24
CA LYS A 267 -17.42 -13.09 -10.32
C LYS A 267 -18.15 -12.05 -9.47
N LEU A 268 -19.48 -12.00 -9.56
CA LEU A 268 -20.33 -11.03 -8.85
C LEU A 268 -20.57 -11.40 -7.37
N ALA A 269 -20.40 -12.66 -6.99
CA ALA A 269 -20.41 -13.05 -5.58
C ALA A 269 -19.21 -12.47 -4.83
N LYS A 270 -18.05 -12.32 -5.50
CA LYS A 270 -16.81 -11.79 -4.92
C LYS A 270 -16.70 -10.26 -5.04
N ASN A 271 -17.35 -9.65 -6.03
CA ASN A 271 -17.16 -8.24 -6.39
C ASN A 271 -18.48 -7.47 -6.58
N TYR A 272 -18.47 -6.18 -6.29
CA TYR A 272 -19.44 -5.22 -6.80
C TYR A 272 -19.06 -4.81 -8.23
N ALA A 273 -19.97 -5.01 -9.17
CA ALA A 273 -19.85 -4.45 -10.51
C ALA A 273 -20.40 -3.01 -10.52
N LEU A 274 -19.53 -2.05 -10.83
CA LEU A 274 -19.94 -0.69 -11.14
C LEU A 274 -20.23 -0.60 -12.63
N ILE A 275 -21.46 -0.18 -12.95
CA ILE A 275 -22.02 -0.26 -14.29
C ILE A 275 -22.30 1.15 -14.78
N ALA A 276 -21.78 1.49 -15.96
CA ALA A 276 -22.09 2.72 -16.65
C ALA A 276 -23.11 2.44 -17.77
N SER A 277 -24.05 3.36 -17.97
CA SER A 277 -24.93 3.36 -19.14
C SER A 277 -24.33 4.22 -20.24
N VAL A 278 -23.78 3.59 -21.27
CA VAL A 278 -23.01 4.25 -22.33
C VAL A 278 -23.79 4.21 -23.64
N PRO A 279 -23.89 5.32 -24.40
CA PRO A 279 -24.42 5.25 -25.77
C PRO A 279 -23.52 4.33 -26.61
N LEU A 280 -24.11 3.43 -27.38
CA LEU A 280 -23.38 2.49 -28.23
C LEU A 280 -23.14 3.12 -29.61
N PRO A 281 -21.89 3.44 -29.97
CA PRO A 281 -21.58 3.93 -31.32
C PRO A 281 -21.72 2.80 -32.35
N GLN A 282 -21.92 3.16 -33.62
CA GLN A 282 -22.12 2.18 -34.70
C GLN A 282 -20.91 1.26 -34.92
N ASP A 283 -19.70 1.75 -34.66
CA ASP A 283 -18.47 0.96 -34.76
C ASP A 283 -18.20 0.09 -33.50
N GLY A 284 -19.06 0.20 -32.48
CA GLY A 284 -18.92 -0.50 -31.21
C GLY A 284 -17.77 -0.01 -30.34
N ARG A 285 -17.06 1.06 -30.71
CA ARG A 285 -15.89 1.55 -29.99
C ARG A 285 -16.24 2.72 -29.10
N PHE A 286 -15.89 2.64 -27.83
CA PHE A 286 -16.08 3.75 -26.90
C PHE A 286 -15.04 3.74 -25.78
N VAL A 287 -14.93 4.85 -25.07
CA VAL A 287 -13.96 5.03 -23.99
C VAL A 287 -14.70 5.40 -22.71
N ILE A 288 -14.38 4.69 -21.63
CA ILE A 288 -14.78 5.06 -20.28
C ILE A 288 -13.54 5.50 -19.51
N ARG A 289 -13.61 6.68 -18.91
CA ARG A 289 -12.60 7.18 -17.98
C ARG A 289 -13.19 7.21 -16.59
N TYR A 290 -12.41 6.82 -15.59
CA TYR A 290 -12.80 7.01 -14.20
C TYR A 290 -11.61 7.44 -13.35
N GLU A 291 -11.91 8.25 -12.35
CA GLU A 291 -10.95 8.67 -11.33
C GLU A 291 -11.42 8.24 -9.95
N GLU A 292 -10.50 7.77 -9.12
CA GLU A 292 -10.77 7.43 -7.73
C GLU A 292 -9.59 7.82 -6.83
N THR A 293 -9.89 8.02 -5.55
CA THR A 293 -8.86 8.19 -4.52
C THR A 293 -8.63 6.87 -3.82
N THR A 294 -7.41 6.35 -3.90
CA THR A 294 -6.99 5.14 -3.18
C THR A 294 -6.12 5.51 -1.99
N ILE A 295 -6.38 4.91 -0.84
CA ILE A 295 -5.49 4.98 0.33
C ILE A 295 -4.53 3.79 0.27
N PRO A 296 -3.22 3.98 0.01
CA PRO A 296 -2.28 2.88 -0.03
C PRO A 296 -2.19 2.22 1.33
N LYS A 297 -2.13 0.88 1.34
CA LYS A 297 -1.80 0.13 2.55
C LYS A 297 -0.38 0.50 2.95
N LEU A 298 -0.22 1.07 4.13
CA LEU A 298 1.09 1.30 4.71
C LEU A 298 1.58 -0.01 5.28
N ASP A 299 2.42 -0.71 4.54
CA ASP A 299 3.19 -1.87 5.02
C ASP A 299 4.25 -1.38 6.01
N LEU A 300 3.81 -0.92 7.19
CA LEU A 300 4.71 -0.51 8.26
C LEU A 300 5.46 -1.73 8.79
N VAL A 301 4.80 -2.89 8.86
CA VAL A 301 5.41 -4.14 9.34
C VAL A 301 5.07 -5.25 8.34
N PRO A 302 6.05 -6.02 7.83
CA PRO A 302 5.74 -7.15 6.97
C PRO A 302 4.80 -8.13 7.69
N GLU A 303 3.67 -8.42 7.06
CA GLU A 303 2.48 -9.04 7.67
C GLU A 303 2.70 -10.51 8.08
N LYS A 304 3.75 -11.17 7.57
CA LYS A 304 4.10 -12.55 7.93
C LYS A 304 5.58 -12.70 8.26
N ILE A 305 5.91 -12.67 9.55
CA ILE A 305 7.12 -13.32 10.10
C ILE A 305 6.59 -14.60 10.76
N THR A 306 6.20 -15.58 9.95
CA THR A 306 5.57 -16.83 10.43
C THR A 306 6.58 -17.93 10.73
N SER A 307 7.86 -17.77 10.42
CA SER A 307 8.89 -18.71 10.85
C SER A 307 9.43 -18.31 12.23
N ILE A 308 8.94 -18.98 13.26
CA ILE A 308 9.38 -18.79 14.66
C ILE A 308 10.88 -19.10 14.83
N PHE A 309 11.47 -19.93 13.97
CA PHE A 309 12.83 -20.43 14.09
C PHE A 309 13.80 -20.10 12.94
N GLY A 310 13.34 -19.42 11.87
CA GLY A 310 14.14 -19.33 10.63
C GLY A 310 14.95 -18.05 10.40
N ASP A 311 14.52 -16.89 10.92
CA ASP A 311 15.19 -15.62 10.55
C ASP A 311 14.97 -14.48 11.56
N TRP A 312 15.27 -14.76 12.83
CA TRP A 312 15.10 -13.81 13.94
C TRP A 312 15.81 -12.47 13.69
N GLY A 313 17.00 -12.50 13.08
CA GLY A 313 17.81 -11.31 12.81
C GLY A 313 17.16 -10.35 11.80
N VAL A 314 16.62 -10.88 10.68
CA VAL A 314 16.00 -10.06 9.64
C VAL A 314 14.68 -9.45 10.12
N GLY A 315 13.89 -10.21 10.90
CA GLY A 315 12.64 -9.74 11.48
C GLY A 315 12.83 -8.54 12.42
N ILE A 316 13.83 -8.60 13.30
CA ILE A 316 14.13 -7.52 14.26
C ILE A 316 14.60 -6.26 13.53
N LYS A 317 15.54 -6.38 12.58
CA LYS A 317 16.03 -5.24 11.80
C LYS A 317 14.89 -4.55 11.03
N ARG A 318 13.98 -5.31 10.42
CA ARG A 318 12.81 -4.76 9.71
C ARG A 318 11.84 -4.05 10.64
N ARG A 319 11.54 -4.63 11.80
CA ARG A 319 10.67 -4.01 12.83
C ARG A 319 11.29 -2.74 13.42
N LEU A 320 12.59 -2.76 13.72
CA LEU A 320 13.29 -1.58 14.21
C LEU A 320 13.29 -0.47 13.15
N LYS A 321 13.58 -0.82 11.89
CA LYS A 321 13.51 0.12 10.77
C LYS A 321 12.12 0.71 10.62
N ALA A 322 11.07 -0.11 10.69
CA ALA A 322 9.68 0.33 10.66
C ALA A 322 9.34 1.30 11.80
N LEU A 323 9.75 0.95 13.02
CA LEU A 323 9.56 1.79 14.19
C LEU A 323 10.29 3.12 14.05
N LEU A 324 11.56 3.10 13.63
CA LEU A 324 12.34 4.32 13.36
C LEU A 324 11.69 5.17 12.28
N ARG A 325 11.12 4.55 11.23
CA ARG A 325 10.38 5.30 10.22
C ARG A 325 9.15 5.99 10.79
N ALA A 326 8.38 5.29 11.62
CA ALA A 326 7.20 5.85 12.27
C ALA A 326 7.58 6.97 13.26
N LEU A 327 8.61 6.75 14.08
CA LEU A 327 9.10 7.70 15.08
C LEU A 327 9.65 8.98 14.42
N LEU A 328 10.49 8.80 13.40
CA LEU A 328 11.09 9.92 12.67
C LEU A 328 10.16 10.50 11.61
N GLY A 329 8.91 10.02 11.49
CA GLY A 329 7.92 10.50 10.53
C GLY A 329 8.26 10.26 9.06
N THR A 330 9.20 9.37 8.75
CA THR A 330 9.57 9.07 7.36
C THR A 330 8.56 8.10 6.75
N ARG A 331 8.06 8.42 5.57
CA ARG A 331 7.09 7.58 4.87
C ARG A 331 7.81 6.53 4.01
N PRO A 332 7.18 5.36 3.75
CA PRO A 332 7.78 4.36 2.87
C PRO A 332 8.01 4.95 1.48
N VAL A 333 9.21 4.68 0.97
CA VAL A 333 9.68 5.13 -0.36
C VAL A 333 9.16 4.23 -1.49
N SER A 334 8.50 3.14 -1.13
CA SER A 334 8.02 2.11 -2.04
C SER A 334 6.53 2.23 -2.26
N LEU A 335 6.12 2.32 -3.52
CA LEU A 335 4.73 2.18 -3.92
C LEU A 335 4.52 0.78 -4.51
N LYS A 336 3.55 0.05 -3.98
CA LYS A 336 3.11 -1.25 -4.51
C LYS A 336 1.77 -1.08 -5.21
N ILE A 337 1.69 -1.51 -6.46
CA ILE A 337 0.47 -1.40 -7.27
C ILE A 337 0.06 -2.79 -7.75
N PRO A 338 -1.14 -3.26 -7.40
CA PRO A 338 -1.67 -4.50 -7.96
C PRO A 338 -2.05 -4.31 -9.43
N LEU A 339 -1.82 -5.34 -10.24
CA LEU A 339 -2.13 -5.35 -11.67
C LEU A 339 -3.49 -5.96 -11.99
N ASP A 340 -4.51 -5.64 -11.17
CA ASP A 340 -5.84 -6.26 -11.27
C ASP A 340 -6.50 -6.06 -12.64
N ASN A 341 -6.28 -4.90 -13.28
CA ASN A 341 -6.84 -4.62 -14.60
C ASN A 341 -6.00 -5.19 -15.75
N ALA A 342 -4.73 -5.54 -15.53
CA ALA A 342 -3.85 -6.00 -16.60
C ALA A 342 -4.38 -7.28 -17.25
N SER A 343 -4.97 -8.19 -16.46
CA SER A 343 -5.57 -9.41 -16.96
C SER A 343 -6.96 -9.23 -17.58
N THR A 344 -7.52 -8.02 -17.51
CA THR A 344 -8.86 -7.73 -18.04
C THR A 344 -8.83 -7.13 -19.43
N CYS A 345 -7.66 -6.89 -20.01
CA CYS A 345 -7.51 -6.19 -21.28
C CYS A 345 -6.39 -6.78 -22.14
N GLN A 346 -6.42 -6.48 -23.44
CA GLN A 346 -5.40 -6.94 -24.37
C GLN A 346 -4.09 -6.17 -24.21
N SER A 347 -4.17 -4.86 -24.01
CA SER A 347 -3.02 -3.96 -23.82
C SER A 347 -3.17 -3.12 -22.54
N PHE A 348 -2.20 -3.25 -21.64
CA PHE A 348 -2.18 -2.55 -20.35
C PHE A 348 -1.01 -1.58 -20.28
N HIS A 349 -1.28 -0.32 -19.91
CA HIS A 349 -0.25 0.66 -19.60
C HIS A 349 -0.49 1.20 -18.20
N LEU A 350 0.60 1.35 -17.45
CA LEU A 350 0.56 1.94 -16.12
C LEU A 350 1.65 2.98 -15.99
N ARG A 351 1.27 4.19 -15.59
CA ARG A 351 2.17 5.29 -15.30
C ARG A 351 2.02 5.71 -13.85
N VAL A 352 3.14 5.81 -13.14
CA VAL A 352 3.18 6.31 -11.77
C VAL A 352 3.99 7.58 -11.77
N GLN A 353 3.35 8.72 -11.52
CA GLN A 353 4.05 9.98 -11.35
C GLN A 353 4.69 10.04 -9.97
N SER A 354 5.84 10.69 -9.84
CA SER A 354 6.39 11.07 -8.53
C SER A 354 6.23 12.57 -8.29
N PRO A 355 6.14 13.01 -7.02
CA PRO A 355 6.32 14.41 -6.67
C PRO A 355 7.63 14.99 -7.21
N GLU A 356 7.66 16.31 -7.37
CA GLU A 356 8.85 17.05 -7.79
C GLU A 356 10.05 16.81 -6.86
N GLY A 357 11.24 16.76 -7.45
CA GLY A 357 12.49 16.51 -6.74
C GLY A 357 12.72 15.04 -6.38
N LEU A 358 11.97 14.12 -6.98
CA LEU A 358 12.22 12.69 -6.91
C LEU A 358 12.47 12.11 -8.31
N TYR A 359 13.22 11.02 -8.37
CA TYR A 359 13.47 10.25 -9.58
C TYR A 359 13.19 8.75 -9.36
N LEU A 360 12.85 8.03 -10.42
CA LEU A 360 12.64 6.60 -10.38
C LEU A 360 13.96 5.85 -10.19
N ALA A 361 14.22 5.41 -8.95
CA ALA A 361 15.45 4.73 -8.60
C ALA A 361 15.36 3.21 -8.81
N HIS A 362 14.23 2.58 -8.50
CA HIS A 362 14.05 1.13 -8.66
C HIS A 362 12.63 0.81 -9.12
N GLN A 363 12.51 -0.24 -9.93
CA GLN A 363 11.24 -0.77 -10.41
C GLN A 363 11.37 -2.29 -10.49
N GLU A 364 10.34 -2.99 -10.04
CA GLU A 364 10.32 -4.45 -9.92
C GLU A 364 8.92 -4.99 -10.24
N PHE A 365 8.88 -6.11 -10.96
CA PHE A 365 7.67 -6.90 -11.18
C PHE A 365 7.70 -8.09 -10.23
N LEU A 366 6.68 -8.22 -9.39
CA LEU A 366 6.52 -9.32 -8.45
C LEU A 366 5.35 -10.19 -8.93
N PRO A 367 5.60 -11.37 -9.51
CA PRO A 367 4.55 -12.20 -10.13
C PRO A 367 3.55 -12.82 -9.15
N GLY A 368 3.73 -12.65 -7.84
CA GLY A 368 2.93 -13.31 -6.82
C GLY A 368 3.51 -14.65 -6.38
N LYS A 369 2.70 -15.52 -5.75
CA LYS A 369 3.17 -16.82 -5.23
C LYS A 369 3.48 -17.83 -6.33
N GLU A 370 2.84 -17.69 -7.48
CA GLU A 370 3.06 -18.55 -8.63
C GLU A 370 4.44 -18.32 -9.28
N GLY A 371 5.16 -17.26 -8.88
CA GLY A 371 6.51 -17.01 -9.38
C GLY A 371 6.51 -16.82 -10.90
N GLU A 372 7.58 -17.25 -11.54
CA GLU A 372 7.74 -17.10 -13.00
C GLU A 372 6.73 -17.92 -13.81
N GLU A 373 6.12 -18.97 -13.22
CA GLU A 373 5.06 -19.76 -13.87
C GLU A 373 3.81 -18.93 -14.19
N TYR A 374 3.60 -17.80 -13.52
CA TYR A 374 2.50 -16.89 -13.88
C TYR A 374 2.63 -16.39 -15.33
N LEU A 375 3.85 -16.13 -15.80
CA LEU A 375 4.11 -15.57 -17.12
C LEU A 375 4.11 -16.63 -18.24
N THR A 376 4.19 -17.92 -17.89
CA THR A 376 4.12 -19.01 -18.87
C THR A 376 2.69 -19.39 -19.22
N LYS A 377 1.70 -18.95 -18.41
CA LYS A 377 0.29 -19.19 -18.66
C LYS A 377 -0.22 -18.32 -19.81
N VAL A 378 -0.78 -18.95 -20.82
CA VAL A 378 -1.44 -18.26 -21.93
C VAL A 378 -2.85 -17.87 -21.49
N GLN A 379 -3.18 -16.58 -21.64
CA GLN A 379 -4.55 -16.12 -21.44
C GLN A 379 -5.47 -16.76 -22.48
N TYR A 380 -6.69 -17.12 -22.07
CA TYR A 380 -7.69 -17.69 -23.00
C TYR A 380 -7.88 -16.78 -24.21
N ASN A 381 -7.84 -17.38 -25.42
CA ASN A 381 -7.92 -16.69 -26.72
C ASN A 381 -6.81 -15.64 -27.01
N ALA A 382 -5.74 -15.59 -26.22
CA ALA A 382 -4.64 -14.67 -26.53
C ALA A 382 -3.83 -15.16 -27.75
N PRO A 383 -3.53 -14.29 -28.73
CA PRO A 383 -2.75 -14.66 -29.91
C PRO A 383 -1.26 -14.84 -29.59
N THR A 384 -0.79 -14.32 -28.45
CA THR A 384 0.60 -14.37 -28.02
C THR A 384 0.70 -14.60 -26.52
N PRO A 385 1.80 -15.19 -26.04
CA PRO A 385 2.08 -15.28 -24.61
C PRO A 385 2.09 -13.90 -23.92
N PRO A 386 1.93 -13.86 -22.58
CA PRO A 386 2.02 -12.62 -21.83
C PRO A 386 3.37 -11.95 -22.07
N HIS A 387 3.33 -10.64 -22.32
CA HIS A 387 4.53 -9.84 -22.53
C HIS A 387 4.46 -8.60 -21.65
N TYR A 388 5.58 -8.22 -21.04
CA TYR A 388 5.68 -6.95 -20.33
C TYR A 388 7.02 -6.26 -20.57
N ARG A 389 7.00 -4.94 -20.40
CA ARG A 389 8.17 -4.10 -20.52
C ARG A 389 8.06 -2.94 -19.56
N PHE A 390 9.14 -2.68 -18.84
CA PHE A 390 9.33 -1.41 -18.17
C PHE A 390 10.00 -0.41 -19.10
N ARG A 391 9.61 0.86 -18.98
CA ARG A 391 10.44 1.95 -19.50
C ARG A 391 11.78 1.94 -18.76
N ARG A 392 12.86 2.26 -19.49
CA ARG A 392 14.20 2.40 -18.91
C ARG A 392 14.19 3.47 -17.81
N ARG A 393 15.01 3.28 -16.78
CA ARG A 393 15.28 4.29 -15.75
C ARG A 393 16.35 5.23 -16.29
N LEU A 394 15.99 6.49 -16.46
CA LEU A 394 16.76 7.59 -17.04
C LEU A 394 16.77 8.80 -16.07
N GLY A 395 16.57 8.58 -14.77
CA GLY A 395 16.42 9.66 -13.79
C GLY A 395 15.09 10.43 -13.87
N GLN A 396 14.10 9.91 -14.61
CA GLN A 396 12.81 10.58 -14.79
C GLN A 396 11.93 10.54 -13.52
N PRO A 397 11.00 11.52 -13.35
CA PRO A 397 10.08 11.58 -12.21
C PRO A 397 8.81 10.74 -12.42
N TYR A 398 8.90 9.61 -13.13
CA TYR A 398 7.77 8.70 -13.31
C TYR A 398 8.21 7.27 -13.66
N ALA A 399 7.42 6.29 -13.23
CA ALA A 399 7.50 4.93 -13.74
C ALA A 399 6.51 4.71 -14.87
N HIS A 400 6.88 3.85 -15.82
CA HIS A 400 5.99 3.41 -16.88
C HIS A 400 6.19 1.92 -17.10
N PHE A 401 5.09 1.20 -16.99
CA PHE A 401 4.97 -0.23 -17.23
C PHE A 401 3.99 -0.45 -18.38
N TYR A 402 4.32 -1.43 -19.20
CA TYR A 402 3.49 -1.89 -20.29
C TYR A 402 3.36 -3.41 -20.21
N GLY A 403 2.15 -3.92 -20.40
CA GLY A 403 1.82 -5.34 -20.41
C GLY A 403 0.84 -5.68 -21.52
N ARG A 404 0.86 -6.93 -21.97
CA ARG A 404 -0.13 -7.51 -22.89
C ARG A 404 -0.53 -8.90 -22.45
N PHE A 405 -1.79 -9.23 -22.68
CA PHE A 405 -2.38 -10.56 -22.49
C PHE A 405 -2.05 -11.24 -21.15
N PHE A 406 -2.17 -10.49 -20.05
CA PHE A 406 -1.90 -11.03 -18.72
C PHE A 406 -2.94 -12.08 -18.34
N PRO A 407 -2.54 -13.26 -17.81
CA PRO A 407 -3.49 -14.29 -17.43
C PRO A 407 -4.28 -13.87 -16.19
N GLU A 408 -5.55 -14.28 -16.10
CA GLU A 408 -6.36 -14.00 -14.90
C GLU A 408 -5.78 -14.74 -13.69
N PRO A 409 -5.50 -14.05 -12.57
CA PRO A 409 -4.98 -14.71 -11.38
C PRO A 409 -6.06 -15.62 -10.77
N LYS A 410 -5.68 -16.86 -10.40
CA LYS A 410 -6.60 -17.81 -9.76
C LYS A 410 -7.19 -17.29 -8.45
N ASN A 411 -6.40 -16.52 -7.70
CA ASN A 411 -6.82 -15.85 -6.47
C ASN A 411 -6.48 -14.36 -6.57
N PRO A 412 -7.47 -13.44 -6.46
CA PRO A 412 -7.25 -12.00 -6.59
C PRO A 412 -6.29 -11.44 -5.52
N GLU A 413 -6.16 -12.08 -4.35
CA GLU A 413 -5.17 -11.66 -3.33
C GLU A 413 -3.71 -11.93 -3.76
N GLN A 414 -3.51 -12.64 -4.87
CA GLN A 414 -2.21 -13.03 -5.40
C GLN A 414 -1.93 -12.41 -6.78
N ALA A 415 -2.73 -11.42 -7.20
CA ALA A 415 -2.47 -10.70 -8.44
C ALA A 415 -1.03 -10.18 -8.46
N PRO A 416 -0.35 -10.20 -9.62
CA PRO A 416 0.99 -9.67 -9.73
C PRO A 416 1.03 -8.21 -9.30
N THR A 417 2.11 -7.81 -8.66
CA THR A 417 2.28 -6.46 -8.12
C THR A 417 3.51 -5.80 -8.71
N LEU A 418 3.42 -4.51 -8.97
CA LEU A 418 4.55 -3.67 -9.34
C LEU A 418 5.04 -2.92 -8.11
N THR A 419 6.36 -2.93 -7.91
CA THR A 419 6.98 -2.13 -6.85
C THR A 419 7.85 -1.05 -7.48
N PHE A 420 7.61 0.21 -7.09
CA PHE A 420 8.38 1.36 -7.52
C PHE A 420 9.01 2.07 -6.33
N HIS A 421 10.29 2.43 -6.46
CA HIS A 421 11.00 3.25 -5.46
C HIS A 421 11.45 4.55 -6.09
N PHE A 422 11.05 5.66 -5.48
CA PHE A 422 11.43 7.01 -5.90
C PHE A 422 12.41 7.62 -4.91
N PHE A 423 13.61 7.98 -5.34
CA PHE A 423 14.60 8.63 -4.47
C PHE A 423 14.66 10.12 -4.74
N GLU A 424 15.17 10.89 -3.79
CA GLU A 424 15.35 12.33 -3.95
C GLU A 424 16.44 12.65 -4.97
N THR A 425 16.14 13.59 -5.87
CA THR A 425 17.13 14.13 -6.80
C THR A 425 18.18 14.93 -6.03
N PRO A 426 19.49 14.64 -6.22
CA PRO A 426 20.56 15.42 -5.60
C PRO A 426 20.58 16.89 -6.07
N PRO A 427 20.94 17.86 -5.21
CA PRO A 427 21.23 17.73 -3.79
C PRO A 427 19.93 17.66 -2.95
N GLY A 428 19.68 16.50 -2.33
CA GLY A 428 18.48 16.22 -1.53
C GLY A 428 18.70 16.36 -0.01
N SER A 429 17.81 15.77 0.78
CA SER A 429 17.91 15.74 2.26
C SER A 429 19.20 15.09 2.75
N SER A 430 19.72 14.09 2.04
CA SER A 430 20.98 13.43 2.38
C SER A 430 22.19 14.37 2.29
N PHE A 431 22.19 15.32 1.35
CA PHE A 431 23.26 16.31 1.24
C PHE A 431 23.25 17.28 2.43
N ARG A 432 22.07 17.78 2.80
CA ARG A 432 21.90 18.65 3.97
C ARG A 432 22.34 17.96 5.26
N ALA A 433 21.95 16.69 5.42
CA ALA A 433 22.39 15.87 6.55
C ALA A 433 23.92 15.63 6.53
N ALA A 434 24.51 15.45 5.34
CA ALA A 434 25.95 15.31 5.20
C ALA A 434 26.72 16.57 5.60
N ILE A 435 26.26 17.75 5.20
CA ILE A 435 26.85 19.03 5.64
C ILE A 435 26.76 19.15 7.17
N ALA A 436 25.57 18.97 7.75
CA ALA A 436 25.38 19.10 9.19
C ALA A 436 26.25 18.11 9.99
N ALA A 437 26.32 16.86 9.56
CA ALA A 437 27.14 15.84 10.20
C ALA A 437 28.65 16.14 10.07
N ALA A 438 29.10 16.60 8.89
CA ALA A 438 30.49 17.00 8.68
C ALA A 438 30.87 18.20 9.56
N THR A 439 30.04 19.24 9.61
CA THR A 439 30.25 20.42 10.48
C THR A 439 30.29 20.01 11.95
N CYS A 440 29.39 19.13 12.40
CA CYS A 440 29.40 18.61 13.75
C CYS A 440 30.69 17.85 14.08
N PHE A 441 31.15 16.96 13.18
CA PHE A 441 32.41 16.25 13.36
C PHE A 441 33.59 17.22 13.50
N TRP A 442 33.73 18.18 12.58
CA TRP A 442 34.84 19.13 12.60
C TRP A 442 34.89 19.95 13.90
N LEU A 443 33.74 20.43 14.38
CA LEU A 443 33.68 21.23 15.62
C LEU A 443 33.96 20.38 16.87
N VAL A 444 33.37 19.18 16.97
CA VAL A 444 33.61 18.27 18.10
C VAL A 444 35.06 17.83 18.15
N TRP A 445 35.67 17.53 16.99
CA TRP A 445 37.08 17.17 16.89
C TRP A 445 38.00 18.34 17.26
N ALA A 446 37.81 19.52 16.67
CA ALA A 446 38.66 20.69 16.93
C ALA A 446 38.64 21.09 18.41
N ILE A 447 37.46 21.13 19.04
CA ILE A 447 37.33 21.50 20.44
C ILE A 447 37.86 20.39 21.35
N GLY A 448 37.59 19.12 21.03
CA GLY A 448 38.15 17.98 21.76
C GLY A 448 39.68 17.96 21.73
N LEU A 449 40.28 18.33 20.59
CA LEU A 449 41.73 18.47 20.43
C LEU A 449 42.28 19.62 21.30
N VAL A 450 41.67 20.80 21.25
CA VAL A 450 42.08 21.95 22.08
C VAL A 450 42.02 21.62 23.57
N ILE A 451 40.96 20.96 24.03
CA ILE A 451 40.80 20.54 25.43
C ILE A 451 41.84 19.49 25.81
N SER A 452 42.21 18.60 24.90
CA SER A 452 43.24 17.59 25.14
C SER A 452 44.62 18.23 25.30
N ILE A 453 44.90 19.32 24.58
CA ILE A 453 46.19 20.03 24.62
C ILE A 453 46.28 21.02 25.79
N LYS A 454 45.27 21.91 25.94
CA LYS A 454 45.33 23.04 26.87
C LYS A 454 44.58 22.82 28.19
N GLY A 455 43.77 21.77 28.28
CA GLY A 455 42.98 21.45 29.47
C GLY A 455 41.73 22.31 29.65
N ASP A 456 41.90 23.64 29.64
CA ASP A 456 40.84 24.65 29.70
C ASP A 456 41.09 25.74 28.63
N PRO A 457 40.16 25.95 27.68
CA PRO A 457 40.27 27.01 26.68
C PRO A 457 39.99 28.43 27.21
N GLY A 458 39.47 28.61 28.43
CA GLY A 458 39.29 29.92 29.07
C GLY A 458 38.19 30.82 28.47
N THR A 459 37.25 30.25 27.71
CA THR A 459 36.14 30.98 27.08
C THR A 459 34.90 30.09 26.93
N ASP A 460 33.68 30.64 26.94
CA ASP A 460 32.45 29.87 26.72
C ASP A 460 32.07 29.71 25.23
N ALA A 461 32.78 30.39 24.31
CA ALA A 461 32.48 30.36 22.88
C ALA A 461 32.38 28.93 22.27
N PRO A 462 33.22 27.95 22.65
CA PRO A 462 33.11 26.57 22.16
C PRO A 462 31.78 25.90 22.53
N ALA A 463 31.19 26.20 23.68
CA ALA A 463 29.92 25.64 24.11
C ALA A 463 28.79 26.00 23.13
N PHE A 464 28.76 27.26 22.68
CA PHE A 464 27.79 27.78 21.71
C PHE A 464 28.04 27.22 20.32
N LEU A 465 29.30 27.16 19.89
CA LEU A 465 29.66 26.59 18.58
C LEU A 465 29.26 25.11 18.48
N LEU A 466 29.39 24.33 19.55
CA LEU A 466 29.02 22.91 19.57
C LEU A 466 27.50 22.67 19.46
N VAL A 467 26.67 23.62 19.89
CA VAL A 467 25.20 23.50 19.78
C VAL A 467 24.72 23.80 18.36
N PHE A 468 25.45 24.64 17.62
CA PHE A 468 25.01 25.14 16.32
C PHE A 468 24.67 24.04 15.28
N PRO A 469 25.48 22.99 15.08
CA PRO A 469 25.14 21.90 14.16
C PRO A 469 23.86 21.17 14.55
N GLY A 470 23.55 21.05 15.85
CA GLY A 470 22.31 20.45 16.34
C GLY A 470 21.09 21.32 16.05
N VAL A 471 21.21 22.64 16.19
CA VAL A 471 20.15 23.60 15.82
C VAL A 471 19.93 23.58 14.31
N ALA A 472 21.00 23.64 13.52
CA ALA A 472 20.93 23.55 12.06
C ALA A 472 20.32 22.22 11.60
N ALA A 473 20.72 21.09 12.21
CA ALA A 473 20.17 19.78 11.89
C ALA A 473 18.67 19.69 12.22
N SER A 474 18.24 20.29 13.33
CA SER A 474 16.83 20.36 13.72
C SER A 474 16.04 21.21 12.72
N TRP A 475 16.54 22.39 12.33
CA TRP A 475 15.92 23.23 11.32
C TRP A 475 15.77 22.48 9.98
N LEU A 476 16.86 21.90 9.49
CA LEU A 476 16.91 21.21 8.19
C LEU A 476 16.05 19.93 8.16
N GLY A 477 15.87 19.27 9.31
CA GLY A 477 15.14 18.01 9.44
C GLY A 477 13.64 18.16 9.65
N PHE A 478 13.20 19.17 10.42
CA PHE A 478 11.80 19.31 10.83
C PHE A 478 10.95 20.20 9.92
N ASP A 479 11.55 21.14 9.17
CA ASP A 479 10.79 22.09 8.33
C ASP A 479 10.51 21.57 6.90
N SER A 480 10.57 20.26 6.69
CA SER A 480 10.24 19.68 5.38
C SER A 480 8.71 19.69 5.21
N ARG A 481 8.20 20.42 4.22
CA ARG A 481 6.75 20.57 3.93
C ARG A 481 6.01 19.22 4.11
N PRO A 482 5.10 19.09 5.10
CA PRO A 482 4.52 17.82 5.59
C PRO A 482 3.52 17.11 4.63
N ASN A 483 3.55 17.50 3.35
CA ASN A 483 2.50 17.22 2.38
C ASN A 483 2.90 16.20 1.31
N ARG A 484 4.04 15.51 1.41
CA ARG A 484 4.47 14.56 0.37
C ARG A 484 4.31 13.11 0.83
N LEU A 485 3.82 12.22 -0.04
CA LEU A 485 3.74 10.77 0.26
C LEU A 485 5.13 10.17 0.47
N PHE A 486 6.12 10.72 -0.23
CA PHE A 486 7.53 10.35 -0.12
C PHE A 486 8.28 11.53 0.50
N GLU A 487 8.79 11.34 1.71
CA GLU A 487 9.53 12.37 2.43
C GLU A 487 10.81 11.81 3.02
N GLY A 488 11.96 12.39 2.65
CA GLY A 488 13.23 12.20 3.32
C GLY A 488 13.77 10.77 3.23
N THR A 489 15.08 10.63 3.11
CA THR A 489 15.66 9.31 3.39
C THR A 489 15.67 9.08 4.91
N LEU A 490 15.27 7.88 5.36
CA LEU A 490 15.40 7.49 6.78
C LEU A 490 16.82 7.71 7.29
N THR A 491 17.80 7.42 6.45
CA THR A 491 19.22 7.64 6.74
C THR A 491 19.53 9.11 7.04
N ALA A 492 18.98 10.06 6.27
CA ALA A 492 19.17 11.49 6.53
C ALA A 492 18.55 11.90 7.88
N ARG A 493 17.32 11.47 8.19
CA ARG A 493 16.68 11.81 9.48
C ARG A 493 17.42 11.21 10.68
N VAL A 494 17.87 9.96 10.58
CA VAL A 494 18.71 9.33 11.62
C VAL A 494 20.03 10.09 11.78
N SER A 495 20.68 10.47 10.68
CA SER A 495 21.95 11.20 10.73
C SER A 495 21.79 12.59 11.37
N LEU A 496 20.72 13.32 11.05
CA LEU A 496 20.38 14.60 11.68
C LEU A 496 20.10 14.45 13.18
N PHE A 497 19.38 13.39 13.57
CA PHE A 497 19.13 13.07 14.98
C PHE A 497 20.44 12.78 15.73
N VAL A 498 21.31 11.93 15.19
CA VAL A 498 22.63 11.62 15.77
C VAL A 498 23.48 12.89 15.87
N THR A 499 23.48 13.73 14.83
CA THR A 499 24.18 15.03 14.81
C THR A 499 23.70 15.91 15.96
N THR A 500 22.39 16.01 16.17
CA THR A 500 21.79 16.80 17.26
C THR A 500 22.19 16.25 18.62
N ALA A 501 22.10 14.93 18.82
CA ALA A 501 22.45 14.28 20.08
C ALA A 501 23.95 14.46 20.42
N VAL A 502 24.85 14.28 19.44
CA VAL A 502 26.29 14.46 19.63
C VAL A 502 26.61 15.92 19.92
N SER A 503 25.98 16.87 19.22
CA SER A 503 26.14 18.32 19.46
C SER A 503 25.74 18.71 20.89
N MET A 504 24.59 18.24 21.37
CA MET A 504 24.13 18.48 22.74
C MET A 504 25.04 17.82 23.79
N ALA A 505 25.48 16.58 23.55
CA ALA A 505 26.38 15.87 24.45
C ALA A 505 27.77 16.53 24.52
N ALA A 506 28.30 17.00 23.39
CA ALA A 506 29.58 17.70 23.34
C ALA A 506 29.51 19.04 24.08
N SER A 507 28.44 19.81 23.89
CA SER A 507 28.22 21.06 24.63
C SER A 507 28.05 20.80 26.14
N GLY A 508 27.28 19.79 26.54
CA GLY A 508 27.15 19.40 27.95
C GLY A 508 28.48 18.95 28.57
N LEU A 509 29.25 18.11 27.86
CA LEU A 509 30.57 17.67 28.28
C LEU A 509 31.56 18.84 28.41
N TYR A 510 31.47 19.79 27.49
CA TYR A 510 32.24 21.03 27.56
C TYR A 510 31.93 21.82 28.84
N MET A 511 30.65 22.07 29.13
CA MET A 511 30.24 22.78 30.34
C MET A 511 30.70 22.06 31.62
N ILE A 512 30.64 20.73 31.64
CA ILE A 512 31.14 19.95 32.78
C ILE A 512 32.66 20.14 32.95
N ASN A 513 33.43 20.11 31.85
CA ASN A 513 34.86 20.36 31.89
C ASN A 513 35.20 21.76 32.41
N VAL A 514 34.50 22.81 31.95
CA VAL A 514 34.70 24.20 32.40
C VAL A 514 34.30 24.39 33.86
N SER A 515 33.26 23.68 34.33
CA SER A 515 32.80 23.76 35.72
C SER A 515 33.75 23.13 36.76
N ASN A 516 34.87 22.54 36.32
CA ASN A 516 35.81 21.80 37.17
C ASN A 516 35.17 20.69 38.03
N VAL A 517 33.97 20.22 37.64
CA VAL A 517 33.35 19.06 38.27
C VAL A 517 34.23 17.86 37.95
N ARG A 518 34.90 17.32 38.98
CA ARG A 518 35.72 16.12 38.87
C ARG A 518 34.82 14.93 38.54
N LEU A 519 34.58 14.70 37.26
CA LEU A 519 34.05 13.44 36.81
C LEU A 519 35.07 12.35 37.21
N PRO A 520 34.65 11.19 37.73
CA PRO A 520 35.53 10.05 38.03
C PRO A 520 35.97 9.36 36.72
N ILE A 521 36.47 10.16 35.78
CA ILE A 521 36.96 9.73 34.49
C ILE A 521 38.46 9.77 34.64
N HIS A 522 39.03 8.59 34.88
CA HIS A 522 40.47 8.44 34.92
C HIS A 522 41.05 9.03 33.63
N PRO A 523 42.14 9.84 33.72
CA PRO A 523 42.92 10.18 32.54
C PRO A 523 43.26 8.87 31.82
N ASN A 524 43.22 8.86 30.49
CA ASN A 524 43.38 7.63 29.72
C ASN A 524 44.73 6.97 30.04
N THR A 525 44.72 6.02 30.97
CA THR A 525 45.93 5.38 31.49
C THR A 525 46.58 4.48 30.45
N TRP A 526 45.87 4.18 29.35
CA TRP A 526 46.35 3.34 28.26
C TRP A 526 47.12 4.12 27.19
N GLY A 527 47.24 5.45 27.31
CA GLY A 527 47.96 6.28 26.33
C GLY A 527 47.34 6.26 24.93
N PHE A 528 46.09 5.80 24.80
CA PHE A 528 45.41 5.73 23.51
C PHE A 528 44.90 7.11 23.10
N GLU A 529 45.25 7.56 21.90
CA GLU A 529 44.75 8.81 21.33
C GLU A 529 43.97 8.51 20.05
N PHE A 530 42.83 9.16 19.88
CA PHE A 530 42.02 9.04 18.68
C PHE A 530 41.96 10.39 17.97
N LEU A 531 42.62 10.48 16.81
CA LEU A 531 42.77 11.72 16.04
C LEU A 531 43.34 12.89 16.88
N GLY A 532 44.31 12.59 17.77
CA GLY A 532 44.95 13.57 18.66
C GLY A 532 44.13 13.95 19.91
N VAL A 533 42.96 13.34 20.11
CA VAL A 533 42.16 13.51 21.33
C VAL A 533 42.51 12.41 22.32
N SER A 534 42.95 12.78 23.52
CA SER A 534 43.40 11.84 24.56
C SER A 534 42.37 11.58 25.66
N ARG A 535 41.32 12.43 25.76
CA ARG A 535 40.25 12.28 26.75
C ARG A 535 39.15 11.34 26.26
N LEU A 536 38.96 10.21 26.94
CA LEU A 536 38.03 9.14 26.53
C LEU A 536 36.61 9.60 26.13
N PRO A 537 35.92 10.51 26.88
CA PRO A 537 34.59 10.96 26.49
C PRO A 537 34.57 11.76 25.18
N TRP A 538 35.60 12.60 24.97
CA TRP A 538 35.76 13.34 23.72
C TRP A 538 36.10 12.40 22.57
N MET A 539 36.97 11.41 22.80
CA MET A 539 37.29 10.37 21.79
C MET A 539 36.03 9.64 21.32
N PHE A 540 35.13 9.29 22.25
CA PHE A 540 33.86 8.65 21.91
C PHE A 540 32.97 9.57 21.04
N LEU A 541 32.81 10.84 21.39
CA LEU A 541 32.00 11.78 20.60
C LEU A 541 32.61 12.05 19.22
N VAL A 542 33.94 12.13 19.12
CA VAL A 542 34.65 12.25 17.83
C VAL A 542 34.45 10.98 16.99
N ALA A 543 34.57 9.79 17.58
CA ALA A 543 34.34 8.53 16.90
C ALA A 543 32.90 8.41 16.37
N VAL A 544 31.89 8.75 17.17
CA VAL A 544 30.48 8.70 16.74
C VAL A 544 30.20 9.73 15.64
N SER A 545 30.71 10.97 15.77
CA SER A 545 30.49 12.01 14.77
C SER A 545 31.18 11.71 13.44
N VAL A 546 32.43 11.20 13.45
CA VAL A 546 33.14 10.84 12.21
C VAL A 546 32.47 9.67 11.50
N ILE A 547 32.03 8.64 12.23
CA ILE A 547 31.30 7.50 11.66
C ILE A 547 29.98 7.98 11.04
N ASN A 548 29.22 8.83 11.75
CA ASN A 548 27.97 9.38 11.23
C ASN A 548 28.20 10.21 9.95
N ALA A 549 29.18 11.12 9.96
CA ALA A 549 29.55 11.96 8.82
C ALA A 549 29.99 11.12 7.62
N ALA A 550 30.95 10.21 7.81
CA ALA A 550 31.43 9.32 6.76
C ALA A 550 30.29 8.48 6.15
N TRP A 551 29.42 7.93 6.98
CA TRP A 551 28.27 7.13 6.53
C TRP A 551 27.29 7.94 5.68
N ILE A 552 26.87 9.12 6.14
CA ILE A 552 25.89 9.92 5.40
C ILE A 552 26.49 10.52 4.11
N ILE A 553 27.77 10.92 4.13
CA ILE A 553 28.50 11.37 2.95
C ILE A 553 28.57 10.24 1.92
N TYR A 554 28.97 9.03 2.35
CA TYR A 554 28.99 7.86 1.48
C TYR A 554 27.61 7.59 0.85
N LYS A 555 26.54 7.62 1.64
CA LYS A 555 25.18 7.44 1.13
C LYS A 555 24.76 8.52 0.13
N TRP A 556 25.09 9.78 0.41
CA TRP A 556 24.82 10.88 -0.51
C TRP A 556 25.59 10.73 -1.83
N LEU A 557 26.88 10.39 -1.77
CA LEU A 557 27.72 10.15 -2.95
C LEU A 557 27.17 8.98 -3.78
N MET A 558 26.78 7.87 -3.16
CA MET A 558 26.19 6.72 -3.86
C MET A 558 24.87 7.07 -4.56
N HIS A 559 24.00 7.83 -3.91
CA HIS A 559 22.75 8.30 -4.54
C HIS A 559 23.03 9.27 -5.69
N THR A 560 24.01 10.16 -5.52
CA THR A 560 24.42 11.11 -6.55
C THR A 560 25.02 10.41 -7.77
N ALA A 561 25.92 9.46 -7.55
CA ALA A 561 26.48 8.63 -8.60
C ALA A 561 25.41 7.81 -9.33
N THR A 562 24.45 7.22 -8.58
CA THR A 562 23.33 6.49 -9.17
C THR A 562 22.45 7.40 -10.03
N PHE A 563 22.10 8.59 -9.54
CA PHE A 563 21.31 9.56 -10.30
C PHE A 563 22.05 10.00 -11.56
N LYS A 564 23.33 10.37 -11.45
CA LYS A 564 24.18 10.77 -12.57
C LYS A 564 24.24 9.67 -13.63
N PHE A 565 24.54 8.43 -13.22
CA PHE A 565 24.55 7.27 -14.12
C PHE A 565 23.22 7.07 -14.85
N LEU A 566 22.09 7.25 -14.16
CA LEU A 566 20.78 7.11 -14.80
C LEU A 566 20.48 8.29 -15.76
N ALA A 567 20.85 9.52 -15.39
CA ALA A 567 20.59 10.71 -16.18
C ALA A 567 21.43 10.79 -17.46
N GLU A 568 22.65 10.24 -17.44
CA GLU A 568 23.58 10.23 -18.59
C GLU A 568 23.32 9.10 -19.59
N ARG A 569 22.42 8.15 -19.29
CA ARG A 569 22.09 7.09 -20.27
C ARG A 569 21.29 7.67 -21.43
N GLU A 570 21.81 7.47 -22.64
CA GLU A 570 21.10 7.74 -23.89
C GLU A 570 19.82 6.90 -24.00
N GLN A 571 18.81 7.45 -24.69
CA GLN A 571 17.46 6.88 -24.77
C GLN A 571 17.40 5.59 -25.57
#